data_AF-A0A316S6A5-F1
#
_entry.id   AF-A0A316S6A5-F1
#
_cell.length_a   1.000
_cell.length_b   1.000
_cell.length_c   1.000
_cell.angle_alpha   90.00
_cell.angle_beta   90.00
_cell.angle_gamma   90.00
#
_symmetry.space_group_name_H-M   'P 1'
#
loop_
_entity.id
_entity.type
_entity.pdbx_description
1 polymer ?
#
loop_
_entity_poly.entity_id
_entity_poly.type
_entity_poly.pdbx_seq_one_letter_code
_entity_poly.pdbx_strand_id
1 'polypeptide(L)'
;MNIIKTLYNLKYIIPKESKIYNDIKSIYRYLMIKYNYVGLLKHDFKACVGYELNLENPKSFNEKLQWLKCYYRDPLMEKCADKVAVRDFVEKVIGAEYLTPVYGIYNSPDEIDFDKLPDKFVLKTNHASGEVIICNDKKKLEINKIKAQLKKMANKKLLLYYW
;
A
#
# COMPACT_ATOMS: atom_id res chain seq x y z
N MET A 1 -29.59 19.61 -4.11
CA MET A 1 -29.39 18.64 -3.01
C MET A 1 -28.05 17.93 -3.22
N ASN A 2 -27.08 18.03 -2.29
CA ASN A 2 -25.73 17.48 -2.48
C ASN A 2 -25.80 15.95 -2.59
N ILE A 3 -25.42 15.37 -3.74
CA ILE A 3 -25.45 13.92 -4.03
C ILE A 3 -24.80 13.10 -2.91
N ILE A 4 -23.69 13.61 -2.34
CA ILE A 4 -22.98 12.97 -1.23
C ILE A 4 -23.86 12.87 0.02
N LYS A 5 -24.63 13.92 0.33
CA LYS A 5 -25.55 13.95 1.48
C LYS A 5 -26.72 12.99 1.28
N THR A 6 -27.24 12.91 0.06
CA THR A 6 -28.29 11.94 -0.29
C THR A 6 -27.79 10.50 -0.10
N LEU A 7 -26.62 10.16 -0.64
CA LEU A 7 -26.03 8.82 -0.51
C LEU A 7 -25.72 8.44 0.94
N TYR A 8 -25.25 9.40 1.75
CA TYR A 8 -25.00 9.18 3.17
C TYR A 8 -26.27 8.77 3.92
N ASN A 9 -27.42 9.36 3.60
CA ASN A 9 -28.68 9.07 4.28
C ASN A 9 -29.27 7.70 3.89
N LEU A 10 -28.97 7.19 2.69
CA LEU A 10 -29.47 5.88 2.24
C LEU A 10 -28.97 4.72 3.11
N LYS A 11 -27.84 4.89 3.82
CA LYS A 11 -27.31 3.88 4.74
C LYS A 11 -28.23 3.56 5.93
N TYR A 12 -29.19 4.44 6.23
CA TYR A 12 -30.15 4.25 7.33
C TYR A 12 -31.44 3.56 6.86
N ILE A 13 -31.67 3.49 5.55
CA ILE A 13 -32.89 2.93 4.96
C ILE A 13 -32.63 1.51 4.43
N ILE A 14 -31.38 1.23 4.04
CA ILE A 14 -31.01 -0.02 3.37
C ILE A 14 -30.35 -0.98 4.38
N PRO A 15 -30.73 -2.28 4.39
CA PRO A 15 -30.09 -3.29 5.25
C PRO A 15 -28.59 -3.39 5.00
N LYS A 16 -27.79 -3.43 6.08
CA LYS A 16 -26.32 -3.37 6.01
C LYS A 16 -25.71 -4.61 5.34
N GLU A 17 -26.42 -5.72 5.39
CA GLU A 17 -26.03 -7.01 4.83
C GLU A 17 -26.29 -7.09 3.32
N SER A 18 -27.07 -6.15 2.77
CA SER A 18 -27.45 -6.16 1.36
C SER A 18 -26.28 -5.77 0.44
N LYS A 19 -26.27 -6.37 -0.76
CA LYS A 19 -25.34 -5.98 -1.83
C LYS A 19 -25.46 -4.48 -2.17
N ILE A 20 -26.69 -3.98 -2.24
CA ILE A 20 -27.00 -2.58 -2.56
C ILE A 20 -26.37 -1.61 -1.54
N TYR A 21 -26.39 -1.95 -0.25
CA TYR A 21 -25.72 -1.15 0.78
C TYR A 21 -24.21 -1.04 0.52
N ASN A 22 -23.55 -2.15 0.16
CA ASN A 22 -22.13 -2.17 -0.14
C ASN A 22 -21.79 -1.37 -1.41
N ASP A 23 -22.62 -1.45 -2.43
CA ASP A 23 -22.45 -0.69 -3.68
C ASP A 23 -22.57 0.82 -3.40
N ILE A 24 -23.62 1.25 -2.68
CA ILE A 24 -23.84 2.65 -2.30
C ILE A 24 -22.71 3.16 -1.40
N LYS A 25 -22.28 2.37 -0.41
CA LYS A 25 -21.15 2.71 0.47
C LYS A 25 -19.88 2.92 -0.34
N SER A 26 -19.62 2.08 -1.34
CA SER A 26 -18.46 2.18 -2.22
C SER A 26 -18.51 3.45 -3.06
N ILE A 27 -19.67 3.77 -3.65
CA ILE A 27 -19.89 5.01 -4.41
C ILE A 27 -19.71 6.24 -3.50
N TYR A 28 -20.33 6.24 -2.32
CA TYR A 28 -20.19 7.30 -1.33
C TYR A 28 -18.72 7.53 -0.97
N ARG A 29 -17.98 6.46 -0.64
CA ARG A 29 -16.54 6.57 -0.32
C ARG A 29 -15.74 7.10 -1.51
N TYR A 30 -16.00 6.63 -2.73
CA TYR A 30 -15.34 7.14 -3.92
C TYR A 30 -15.56 8.64 -4.11
N LEU A 31 -16.82 9.10 -4.01
CA LEU A 31 -17.15 10.52 -4.14
C LEU A 31 -16.53 11.36 -3.02
N MET A 32 -16.53 10.85 -1.79
CA MET A 32 -15.88 11.51 -0.65
C MET A 32 -14.37 11.63 -0.86
N ILE A 33 -13.68 10.57 -1.31
CA ILE A 33 -12.25 10.65 -1.64
C ILE A 33 -11.99 11.70 -2.71
N LYS A 34 -12.81 11.72 -3.77
CA LYS A 34 -12.62 12.59 -4.92
C LYS A 34 -12.92 14.07 -4.63
N TYR A 35 -13.96 14.35 -3.85
CA TYR A 35 -14.49 15.72 -3.70
C TYR A 35 -14.42 16.28 -2.26
N ASN A 36 -14.21 15.44 -1.25
CA ASN A 36 -14.15 15.87 0.16
C ASN A 36 -13.29 14.92 1.01
N TYR A 37 -12.05 14.72 0.59
CA TYR A 37 -11.13 13.78 1.26
C TYR A 37 -10.93 14.12 2.73
N VAL A 38 -10.77 15.41 3.06
CA VAL A 38 -10.58 15.88 4.45
C VAL A 38 -11.82 15.56 5.30
N GLY A 39 -13.03 15.71 4.77
CA GLY A 39 -14.25 15.34 5.48
C GLY A 39 -14.34 13.83 5.77
N LEU A 40 -13.96 13.00 4.79
CA LEU A 40 -13.89 11.54 4.99
C LEU A 40 -12.86 11.17 6.04
N LEU A 41 -11.70 11.82 5.99
CA LEU A 41 -10.60 11.59 6.90
C LEU A 41 -10.98 11.93 8.35
N LYS A 42 -11.64 13.09 8.57
CA LYS A 42 -12.15 13.47 9.89
C LYS A 42 -13.17 12.48 10.42
N HIS A 43 -14.11 12.04 9.57
CA HIS A 43 -15.11 11.04 9.92
C HIS A 43 -14.46 9.69 10.32
N ASP A 44 -13.59 9.15 9.48
CA ASP A 44 -12.93 7.86 9.70
C ASP A 44 -11.99 7.94 10.92
N PHE A 45 -11.27 9.06 11.10
CA PHE A 45 -10.43 9.29 12.27
C PHE A 45 -11.24 9.28 13.56
N LYS A 46 -12.34 10.03 13.63
CA LYS A 46 -13.19 10.07 14.82
C LYS A 46 -13.76 8.70 15.15
N ALA A 47 -14.20 7.96 14.13
CA ALA A 47 -14.73 6.61 14.32
C ALA A 47 -13.67 5.61 14.85
N CYS A 48 -12.41 5.75 14.46
CA CYS A 48 -11.33 4.86 14.90
C CYS A 48 -10.67 5.28 16.23
N VAL A 49 -10.50 6.58 16.46
CA VAL A 49 -9.69 7.12 17.57
C VAL A 49 -10.56 7.71 18.69
N GLY A 50 -11.80 8.09 18.40
CA GLY A 50 -12.78 8.53 19.40
C GLY A 50 -12.88 10.04 19.65
N TYR A 51 -12.09 10.87 18.96
CA TYR A 51 -12.16 12.33 19.06
C TYR A 51 -12.02 13.03 17.69
N GLU A 52 -12.34 14.32 17.64
CA GLU A 52 -12.31 15.12 16.40
C GLU A 52 -10.88 15.38 15.93
N LEU A 53 -10.61 15.14 14.65
CA LEU A 53 -9.30 15.40 14.04
C LEU A 53 -9.07 16.90 13.84
N ASN A 54 -8.06 17.47 14.52
CA ASN A 54 -7.57 18.82 14.26
C ASN A 54 -6.37 18.81 13.31
N LEU A 55 -6.59 19.21 12.05
CA LEU A 55 -5.52 19.35 11.05
C LEU A 55 -4.85 20.74 11.06
N GLU A 56 -5.45 21.75 11.68
CA GLU A 56 -4.88 23.10 11.73
C GLU A 56 -3.80 23.19 12.80
N ASN A 57 -4.05 22.54 13.95
CA ASN A 57 -3.11 22.47 15.06
C ASN A 57 -3.07 21.04 15.64
N PRO A 58 -2.42 20.09 14.95
CA PRO A 58 -2.34 18.70 15.40
C PRO A 58 -1.51 18.61 16.69
N LYS A 59 -2.07 18.03 17.75
CA LYS A 59 -1.41 17.91 19.07
C LYS A 59 -0.99 16.49 19.38
N SER A 60 -1.75 15.50 18.91
CA SER A 60 -1.43 14.10 19.13
C SER A 60 -0.59 13.51 17.99
N PHE A 61 0.06 12.38 18.27
CA PHE A 61 0.73 11.57 17.24
C PHE A 61 -0.21 11.19 16.10
N ASN A 62 -1.43 10.76 16.43
CA ASN A 62 -2.42 10.33 15.44
C ASN A 62 -2.87 11.51 14.55
N GLU A 63 -3.07 12.70 15.12
CA GLU A 63 -3.39 13.90 14.34
C GLU A 63 -2.23 14.30 13.43
N LYS A 64 -0.99 14.25 13.95
CA LYS A 64 0.21 14.53 13.16
C LYS A 64 0.35 13.56 12.00
N LEU A 65 0.06 12.27 12.17
CA LEU A 65 0.06 11.29 11.08
C LEU A 65 -0.94 11.65 9.97
N GLN A 66 -2.17 12.08 10.33
CA GLN A 66 -3.14 12.50 9.31
C GLN A 66 -2.72 13.81 8.63
N TRP A 67 -2.14 14.74 9.39
CA TRP A 67 -1.58 15.97 8.83
C TRP A 67 -0.48 15.68 7.80
N LEU A 68 0.45 14.77 8.11
CA LEU A 68 1.50 14.34 7.19
C LEU A 68 0.91 13.78 5.89
N LYS A 69 -0.14 12.94 5.98
CA LYS A 69 -0.83 12.41 4.78
C LYS A 69 -1.43 13.53 3.92
N CYS A 70 -2.01 14.55 4.53
CA CYS A 70 -2.67 15.64 3.78
C CYS A 70 -1.69 16.66 3.19
N TYR A 71 -0.66 17.04 3.94
CA TYR A 71 0.10 18.27 3.65
C TYR A 71 1.60 18.06 3.46
N TYR A 72 2.18 16.99 4.00
CA TYR A 72 3.62 16.77 3.88
C TYR A 72 3.97 16.13 2.55
N ARG A 73 4.76 16.83 1.73
CA ARG A 73 5.14 16.42 0.38
C ARG A 73 6.63 16.66 0.17
N ASP A 74 7.42 15.73 0.66
CA ASP A 74 8.86 15.70 0.43
C ASP A 74 9.16 14.73 -0.73
N PRO A 75 9.87 15.15 -1.79
CA PRO A 75 10.26 14.27 -2.90
C PRO A 75 11.00 13.01 -2.44
N LEU A 76 11.71 13.07 -1.30
CA LEU A 76 12.37 11.91 -0.72
C LEU A 76 11.39 10.79 -0.34
N MET A 77 10.13 11.11 -0.03
CA MET A 77 9.12 10.11 0.31
C MET A 77 8.84 9.13 -0.82
N GLU A 78 8.80 9.61 -2.07
CA GLU A 78 8.61 8.75 -3.24
C GLU A 78 9.76 7.75 -3.35
N LYS A 79 11.00 8.26 -3.19
CA LYS A 79 12.19 7.42 -3.20
C LYS A 79 12.19 6.41 -2.06
N CYS A 80 11.78 6.82 -0.85
CA CYS A 80 11.70 5.94 0.32
C CYS A 80 10.60 4.88 0.21
N ALA A 81 9.51 5.14 -0.52
CA ALA A 81 8.43 4.18 -0.73
C ALA A 81 8.82 3.08 -1.72
N ASP A 82 9.70 3.37 -2.68
CA ASP A 82 10.22 2.39 -3.63
C ASP A 82 11.37 1.57 -3.01
N LYS A 83 11.12 0.29 -2.78
CA LYS A 83 12.09 -0.63 -2.17
C LYS A 83 13.39 -0.82 -2.99
N VAL A 84 13.40 -0.49 -4.28
CA VAL A 84 14.61 -0.46 -5.12
C VAL A 84 15.31 0.87 -4.90
N ALA A 85 14.61 1.97 -5.18
CA ALA A 85 15.21 3.29 -5.31
C ALA A 85 15.75 3.83 -3.98
N VAL A 86 15.13 3.42 -2.86
CA VAL A 86 15.60 3.78 -1.52
C VAL A 86 17.01 3.25 -1.24
N ARG A 87 17.43 2.15 -1.87
CA ARG A 87 18.72 1.50 -1.58
C ARG A 87 19.89 2.42 -1.92
N ASP A 88 19.87 3.06 -3.09
CA ASP A 88 20.88 4.04 -3.49
C ASP A 88 20.94 5.23 -2.53
N PHE A 89 19.82 5.59 -1.90
CA PHE A 89 19.80 6.66 -0.90
C PHE A 89 20.46 6.20 0.41
N VAL A 90 20.10 5.01 0.91
CA VAL A 90 20.66 4.44 2.14
C VAL A 90 22.17 4.25 2.00
N GLU A 91 22.62 3.65 0.90
CA GLU A 91 24.05 3.44 0.64
C GLU A 91 24.85 4.74 0.67
N LYS A 92 24.32 5.81 0.06
CA LYS A 92 25.00 7.12 0.03
C LYS A 92 25.01 7.86 1.36
N VAL A 93 23.99 7.67 2.20
CA VAL A 93 23.80 8.46 3.42
C VAL A 93 24.38 7.77 4.65
N ILE A 94 24.17 6.45 4.78
CA ILE A 94 24.59 5.69 5.96
C ILE A 94 25.43 4.45 5.63
N GLY A 95 25.60 4.11 4.35
CA GLY A 95 26.43 2.98 3.93
C GLY A 95 25.65 1.74 3.50
N ALA A 96 26.25 0.94 2.62
CA ALA A 96 25.65 -0.27 2.04
C ALA A 96 25.56 -1.43 3.06
N GLU A 97 26.34 -1.39 4.13
CA GLU A 97 26.36 -2.40 5.21
C GLU A 97 25.02 -2.52 5.95
N TYR A 98 24.19 -1.47 5.90
CA TYR A 98 22.83 -1.47 6.45
C TYR A 98 21.77 -2.03 5.49
N LEU A 99 22.15 -2.35 4.25
CA LEU A 99 21.24 -2.93 3.25
C LEU A 99 21.29 -4.45 3.31
N THR A 100 20.09 -5.06 3.33
CA THR A 100 19.97 -6.51 3.17
C THR A 100 20.40 -6.94 1.76
N PRO A 101 21.01 -8.13 1.59
CA PRO A 101 21.37 -8.67 0.29
C PRO A 101 20.16 -8.80 -0.65
N VAL A 102 20.38 -8.54 -1.94
CA VAL A 102 19.39 -8.66 -3.02
C VAL A 102 19.99 -9.57 -4.09
N TYR A 103 19.32 -10.68 -4.40
CA TYR A 103 19.78 -11.61 -5.43
C TYR A 103 19.46 -11.13 -6.84
N GLY A 104 18.44 -10.28 -7.00
CA GLY A 104 18.05 -9.76 -8.29
C GLY A 104 16.95 -8.71 -8.23
N ILE A 105 16.97 -7.84 -9.24
CA ILE A 105 15.96 -6.81 -9.50
C ILE A 105 15.50 -7.03 -10.93
N TYR A 106 14.19 -7.22 -11.12
CA TYR A 106 13.64 -7.66 -12.40
C TYR A 106 12.51 -6.73 -12.82
N ASN A 107 12.38 -6.48 -14.12
CA ASN A 107 11.27 -5.67 -14.63
C ASN A 107 10.02 -6.52 -14.88
N SER A 108 10.19 -7.83 -15.11
CA SER A 108 9.13 -8.78 -15.37
C SER A 108 9.32 -10.10 -14.61
N PRO A 109 8.24 -10.80 -14.20
CA PRO A 109 8.33 -12.14 -13.63
C PRO A 109 9.01 -13.16 -14.56
N ASP A 110 8.96 -12.90 -15.87
CA ASP A 110 9.50 -13.82 -16.87
C ASP A 110 11.04 -13.75 -16.94
N GLU A 111 11.66 -12.66 -16.48
CA GLU A 111 13.12 -12.47 -16.41
C GLU A 111 13.75 -13.22 -15.23
N ILE A 112 12.94 -13.74 -14.30
CA ILE A 112 13.43 -14.40 -13.11
C ILE A 112 13.93 -15.79 -13.46
N ASP A 113 15.24 -15.99 -13.28
CA ASP A 113 15.91 -17.28 -13.34
C ASP A 113 15.83 -17.96 -11.97
N PHE A 114 14.80 -18.80 -11.78
CA PHE A 114 14.53 -19.48 -10.50
C PHE A 114 15.60 -20.49 -10.12
N ASP A 115 16.37 -21.01 -11.09
CA ASP A 115 17.40 -22.01 -10.82
C ASP A 115 18.59 -21.39 -10.07
N LYS A 116 18.90 -20.12 -10.37
CA LYS A 116 19.94 -19.34 -9.69
C LYS A 116 19.54 -18.86 -8.29
N LEU A 117 18.27 -18.94 -7.92
CA LEU A 117 17.82 -18.53 -6.59
C LEU A 117 18.20 -19.57 -5.53
N PRO A 118 18.46 -19.16 -4.28
CA PRO A 118 18.69 -20.11 -3.19
C PRO A 118 17.46 -20.97 -2.90
N ASP A 119 17.60 -21.97 -2.03
CA ASP A 119 16.48 -22.84 -1.62
C ASP A 119 15.36 -22.11 -0.87
N LYS A 120 15.66 -20.93 -0.31
CA LYS A 120 14.72 -20.05 0.39
C LYS A 120 14.92 -18.59 -0.02
N PHE A 121 13.85 -17.91 -0.39
CA PHE A 121 13.90 -16.51 -0.82
C PHE A 121 12.55 -15.83 -0.70
N VAL A 122 12.52 -14.51 -0.84
CA VAL A 122 11.31 -13.70 -0.81
C VAL A 122 11.23 -12.80 -2.04
N LEU A 123 10.13 -12.93 -2.79
CA LEU A 123 9.80 -12.05 -3.91
C LEU A 123 8.84 -10.96 -3.44
N LYS A 124 9.12 -9.72 -3.83
CA LYS A 124 8.31 -8.53 -3.52
C LYS A 124 8.21 -7.62 -4.75
N THR A 125 7.11 -6.91 -4.91
CA THR A 125 7.08 -5.76 -5.82
C THR A 125 7.74 -4.55 -5.14
N ASN A 126 8.30 -3.63 -5.92
CA ASN A 126 8.95 -2.44 -5.37
C ASN A 126 7.96 -1.50 -4.65
N HIS A 127 6.76 -1.35 -5.20
CA HIS A 127 5.76 -0.35 -4.82
C HIS A 127 4.68 -0.83 -3.84
N ALA A 128 4.38 -2.14 -3.78
CA ALA A 128 3.27 -2.63 -2.96
C ALA A 128 3.62 -2.82 -1.48
N SER A 129 2.61 -2.94 -0.64
CA SER A 129 2.74 -3.32 0.78
C SER A 129 1.88 -4.56 1.05
N GLY A 130 2.39 -5.49 1.86
CA GLY A 130 1.70 -6.74 2.22
C GLY A 130 1.76 -7.85 1.16
N GLU A 131 1.89 -7.50 -0.12
CA GLU A 131 2.02 -8.49 -1.19
C GLU A 131 3.45 -9.05 -1.26
N VAL A 132 3.63 -10.25 -0.69
CA VAL A 132 4.93 -10.93 -0.57
C VAL A 132 4.76 -12.41 -0.91
N ILE A 133 5.66 -12.96 -1.71
CA ILE A 133 5.76 -14.41 -1.94
C ILE A 133 6.99 -14.92 -1.20
N ILE A 134 6.77 -15.81 -0.25
CA ILE A 134 7.81 -16.42 0.57
C ILE A 134 8.04 -17.85 0.07
N CYS A 135 9.23 -18.14 -0.41
CA CYS A 135 9.69 -19.49 -0.72
C CYS A 135 10.46 -20.03 0.49
N ASN A 136 9.90 -21.02 1.16
CA ASN A 136 10.57 -21.75 2.25
C ASN A 136 11.24 -23.06 1.78
N ASP A 137 10.91 -23.51 0.57
CA ASP A 137 11.45 -24.71 -0.06
C ASP A 137 11.28 -24.60 -1.58
N LYS A 138 12.38 -24.36 -2.29
CA LYS A 138 12.40 -24.18 -3.75
C LYS A 138 11.84 -25.41 -4.50
N LYS A 139 11.97 -26.61 -3.95
CA LYS A 139 11.51 -27.86 -4.59
C LYS A 139 9.99 -27.97 -4.68
N LYS A 140 9.26 -27.21 -3.85
CA LYS A 140 7.80 -27.19 -3.81
C LYS A 140 7.19 -26.03 -4.61
N LEU A 141 8.01 -25.27 -5.34
CA LEU A 141 7.52 -24.11 -6.09
C LEU A 141 6.76 -24.52 -7.35
N GLU A 142 5.53 -24.04 -7.45
CA GLU A 142 4.81 -23.99 -8.72
C GLU A 142 5.20 -22.70 -9.48
N ILE A 143 6.32 -22.73 -10.23
CA ILE A 143 6.90 -21.53 -10.89
C ILE A 143 5.86 -20.78 -11.73
N ASN A 144 5.06 -21.48 -12.53
CA ASN A 144 4.05 -20.87 -13.39
C ASN A 144 2.97 -20.12 -12.59
N LYS A 145 2.55 -20.68 -11.44
CA LYS A 145 1.58 -20.06 -10.53
C LYS A 145 2.16 -18.81 -9.88
N ILE A 146 3.43 -18.85 -9.50
CA ILE A 146 4.14 -17.70 -8.93
C ILE A 146 4.29 -16.60 -9.97
N LYS A 147 4.71 -16.92 -11.20
CA LYS A 147 4.76 -15.93 -12.28
C LYS A 147 3.38 -15.32 -12.53
N ALA A 148 2.31 -16.11 -12.55
CA ALA A 148 0.94 -15.58 -12.68
C ALA A 148 0.53 -14.67 -11.51
N GLN A 149 0.89 -15.04 -10.28
CA GLN A 149 0.64 -14.20 -9.10
C GLN A 149 1.42 -12.89 -9.16
N LEU A 150 2.71 -12.94 -9.50
CA LEU A 150 3.54 -11.75 -9.68
C LEU A 150 3.03 -10.86 -10.82
N LYS A 151 2.53 -11.43 -11.93
CA LYS A 151 1.89 -10.66 -13.01
C LYS A 151 0.63 -9.92 -12.53
N LYS A 152 -0.13 -10.50 -11.60
CA LYS A 152 -1.29 -9.84 -10.97
C LYS A 152 -0.86 -8.73 -10.01
N MET A 153 0.22 -8.93 -9.26
CA MET A 153 0.77 -7.95 -8.31
C MET A 153 1.49 -6.80 -9.02
N ALA A 154 2.12 -7.07 -10.17
CA ALA A 154 2.98 -6.11 -10.85
C ALA A 154 2.19 -5.15 -11.75
N ASN A 155 2.05 -3.89 -11.32
CA ASN A 155 1.74 -2.76 -12.22
C ASN A 155 2.96 -1.87 -12.54
N LYS A 156 4.17 -2.22 -12.08
CA LYS A 156 5.53 -1.88 -12.57
C LYS A 156 6.60 -2.32 -11.54
N LYS A 157 7.67 -3.01 -12.00
CA LYS A 157 8.93 -3.45 -11.32
C LYS A 157 8.88 -4.41 -10.12
N LEU A 158 9.82 -5.37 -10.06
CA LEU A 158 9.95 -6.46 -9.08
C LEU A 158 11.32 -6.48 -8.38
N LEU A 159 11.33 -6.98 -7.15
CA LEU A 159 12.49 -7.09 -6.26
C LEU A 159 12.53 -8.45 -5.56
N LEU A 160 13.74 -8.92 -5.25
CA LEU A 160 13.98 -10.19 -4.58
C LEU A 160 14.94 -10.03 -3.38
N TYR A 161 14.57 -10.56 -2.22
CA TYR A 161 15.35 -10.50 -0.97
C TYR A 161 15.52 -11.88 -0.32
N TYR A 162 16.45 -11.99 0.64
CA TYR A 162 16.56 -13.06 1.64
C TYR A 162 16.09 -12.57 3.03
N TRP A 163 15.71 -13.52 3.92
CA TRP A 163 15.66 -13.35 5.37
C TRP A 163 16.45 -14.46 6.04
#